data_AF-A0A803L2F2-F1
#
_entry.id   AF-A0A803L2F2-F1
#
_cell.length_a   1.000
_cell.length_b   1.000
_cell.length_c   1.000
_cell.angle_alpha   90.00
_cell.angle_beta   90.00
_cell.angle_gamma   90.00
#
_symmetry.space_group_name_H-M   'P 1'
#
loop_
_entity.id
_entity.type
_entity.pdbx_description
1 polymer ?
#
loop_
_entity_poly.entity_id
_entity_poly.type
_entity_poly.pdbx_seq_one_letter_code
_entity_poly.pdbx_strand_id
1 'polypeptide(L)'
;MTYIGAGMICSHLVNLSLLFGAVLSWGVMWPLIGDLKGNWFPSSLPESSMKSLNGYKVFISIALILGDGLYNFLKILFFTVRSIHYRMKENNLSSSPDGQKRETDDLQRNEFFMRERIPIWLACVGYIFFSVISIIVIPKMFPELKWYYVVAAYILAPSLSFCNAYGAGLTDMNMAYNYGKVALFVLSALAGKDSGVVAGLVGCGLIKSIVSISSDLMHDFKTGHLTLTSPRSMLLSQAIGTAIGCVVAPLTFFLFYNAFDVGNPDGEYKAPYALIYRNMAILGVQGFSALPQHCLQLCYAFFGFAVVANLVRDVSPKKIRKWVPLPMAMAVPFLVGAYFAIDMCVGSLVVFVWHRLNSQKANLMIPAVASGLICGDGLWILPSSILALLKLNPPICMTFQSS
;
A
#
# COMPACT_ATOMS: atom_id res chain seq x y z
N MET A 1 9.88 -16.99 -9.73
CA MET A 1 9.20 -16.57 -10.99
C MET A 1 8.10 -15.53 -10.78
N THR A 2 7.65 -15.33 -9.54
CA THR A 2 6.57 -14.40 -9.17
C THR A 2 6.78 -12.98 -9.69
N TYR A 3 7.99 -12.42 -9.56
CA TYR A 3 8.25 -11.03 -9.97
C TYR A 3 8.17 -10.81 -11.48
N ILE A 4 8.50 -11.81 -12.29
CA ILE A 4 8.32 -11.74 -13.75
C ILE A 4 6.82 -11.72 -14.08
N GLY A 5 6.03 -12.62 -13.46
CA GLY A 5 4.58 -12.62 -13.62
C GLY A 5 3.94 -11.30 -13.17
N ALA A 6 4.36 -10.75 -12.03
CA ALA A 6 3.91 -9.45 -11.56
C ALA A 6 4.28 -8.32 -12.56
N GLY A 7 5.49 -8.36 -13.13
CA GLY A 7 5.95 -7.42 -14.15
C GLY A 7 5.18 -7.49 -15.48
N MET A 8 4.53 -8.62 -15.78
CA MET A 8 3.64 -8.76 -16.94
C MET A 8 2.27 -8.10 -16.72
N ILE A 9 1.78 -8.06 -15.47
CA ILE A 9 0.48 -7.46 -15.12
C ILE A 9 0.61 -5.98 -14.80
N CYS A 10 1.68 -5.60 -14.10
CA CYS A 10 1.93 -4.21 -13.73
C CYS A 10 2.18 -3.35 -14.98
N SER A 11 1.69 -2.11 -14.94
CA SER A 11 1.94 -1.14 -16.01
C SER A 11 3.44 -0.96 -16.25
N HIS A 12 3.85 -0.85 -17.51
CA HIS A 12 5.24 -0.59 -17.89
C HIS A 12 5.83 0.63 -17.16
N LEU A 13 5.00 1.63 -16.85
CA LEU A 13 5.43 2.80 -16.08
C LEU A 13 5.91 2.43 -14.67
N VAL A 14 5.21 1.52 -13.99
CA VAL A 14 5.59 1.03 -12.66
C VAL A 14 6.93 0.30 -12.74
N ASN A 15 7.08 -0.61 -13.70
CA ASN A 15 8.29 -1.42 -13.86
C ASN A 15 9.50 -0.59 -14.26
N LEU A 16 9.34 0.39 -15.15
CA LEU A 16 10.41 1.33 -15.50
C LEU A 16 10.76 2.26 -14.34
N SER A 17 9.79 2.68 -13.53
CA SER A 17 10.04 3.48 -12.33
C SER A 17 10.79 2.69 -11.26
N LEU A 18 10.46 1.39 -11.11
CA LEU A 18 11.19 0.46 -10.26
C LEU A 18 12.63 0.30 -10.76
N LEU A 19 12.84 0.07 -12.06
CA LEU A 19 14.18 -0.06 -12.62
C LEU A 19 15.01 1.23 -12.45
N PHE A 20 14.40 2.39 -12.71
CA PHE A 20 15.05 3.69 -12.50
C PHE A 20 15.43 3.87 -11.02
N GLY A 21 14.55 3.51 -10.10
CA GLY A 21 14.83 3.53 -8.66
C GLY A 21 15.96 2.58 -8.27
N ALA A 22 16.02 1.39 -8.86
CA ALA A 22 17.08 0.40 -8.63
C ALA A 22 18.44 0.92 -9.11
N VAL A 23 18.51 1.49 -10.31
CA VAL A 23 19.73 2.08 -10.88
C VAL A 23 20.19 3.26 -10.04
N LEU A 24 19.27 4.18 -9.70
CA LEU A 24 19.59 5.35 -8.90
C LEU A 24 20.11 4.97 -7.51
N SER A 25 19.43 4.04 -6.83
CA SER A 25 19.79 3.64 -5.47
C SER A 25 21.05 2.77 -5.42
N TRP A 26 21.01 1.57 -6.00
CA TRP A 26 22.08 0.59 -5.91
C TRP A 26 23.20 0.81 -6.91
N GLY A 27 22.91 1.41 -8.06
CA GLY A 27 23.92 1.69 -9.08
C GLY A 27 24.72 2.96 -8.83
N VAL A 28 24.11 3.98 -8.20
CA VAL A 28 24.74 5.31 -8.05
C VAL A 28 24.84 5.73 -6.59
N MET A 29 23.73 5.83 -5.86
CA MET A 29 23.72 6.46 -4.54
C MET A 29 24.45 5.68 -3.46
N TRP A 30 24.19 4.38 -3.31
CA TRP A 30 24.80 3.58 -2.24
C TRP A 30 26.30 3.41 -2.38
N PRO A 31 26.88 3.19 -3.58
CA PRO A 31 28.33 3.23 -3.77
C PRO A 31 28.92 4.59 -3.39
N LEU A 32 28.37 5.70 -3.91
CA LEU A 32 28.89 7.04 -3.66
C LEU A 32 28.81 7.47 -2.19
N ILE A 33 27.70 7.15 -1.50
CA ILE A 33 27.57 7.43 -0.07
C ILE A 33 28.46 6.48 0.75
N GLY A 34 28.66 5.25 0.27
CA GLY A 34 29.60 4.28 0.85
C GLY A 34 31.04 4.77 0.85
N ASP A 35 31.48 5.40 -0.24
CA ASP A 35 32.83 5.96 -0.38
C ASP A 35 33.09 7.15 0.56
N LEU A 36 32.03 7.79 1.07
CA LEU A 36 32.09 8.91 2.02
C LEU A 36 32.06 8.44 3.51
N LYS A 37 32.24 7.14 3.76
CA LYS A 37 32.35 6.54 5.09
C LYS A 37 33.52 7.17 5.87
N GLY A 38 33.25 7.63 7.09
CA GLY A 38 34.22 8.37 7.93
C GLY A 38 34.00 9.89 7.94
N ASN A 39 33.50 10.47 6.85
CA ASN A 39 33.17 11.91 6.77
C ASN A 39 31.69 12.19 7.03
N TRP A 40 30.78 11.41 6.43
CA TRP A 40 29.33 11.62 6.52
C TRP A 40 28.65 10.74 7.59
N PHE A 41 29.29 9.64 7.96
CA PHE A 41 28.87 8.81 9.08
C PHE A 41 30.08 8.08 9.71
N PRO A 42 30.06 7.82 11.03
CA PRO A 42 31.18 7.21 11.75
C PRO A 42 31.54 5.82 11.20
N SER A 43 32.83 5.57 11.01
CA SER A 43 33.37 4.28 10.55
C SER A 43 33.26 3.15 11.58
N SER A 44 33.05 3.48 12.86
CA SER A 44 32.95 2.55 13.98
C SER A 44 31.56 1.93 14.18
N LEU A 45 30.54 2.40 13.46
CA LEU A 45 29.18 1.90 13.61
C LEU A 45 28.92 0.71 12.67
N PRO A 46 28.22 -0.33 13.14
CA PRO A 46 27.82 -1.44 12.28
C PRO A 46 26.90 -0.94 11.16
N GLU A 47 26.99 -1.56 9.98
CA GLU A 47 26.21 -1.18 8.79
C GLU A 47 24.69 -1.34 8.99
N SER A 48 24.28 -2.13 9.98
CA SER A 48 22.89 -2.27 10.42
C SER A 48 22.36 -1.07 11.21
N SER A 49 23.24 -0.21 11.73
CA SER A 49 22.86 0.95 12.55
C SER A 49 22.13 2.03 11.77
N MET A 50 21.15 2.67 12.40
CA MET A 50 20.35 3.75 11.80
C MET A 50 21.15 5.03 11.56
N LYS A 51 22.34 5.14 12.18
CA LYS A 51 23.28 6.25 11.95
C LYS A 51 24.32 5.95 10.87
N SER A 52 24.30 4.75 10.28
CA SER A 52 25.18 4.35 9.18
C SER A 52 24.43 4.36 7.85
N LEU A 53 24.99 3.75 6.79
CA LEU A 53 24.44 3.74 5.43
C LEU A 53 22.96 3.30 5.39
N ASN A 54 22.56 2.35 6.24
CA ASN A 54 21.18 1.88 6.32
C ASN A 54 20.18 3.00 6.70
N GLY A 55 20.61 3.96 7.51
CA GLY A 55 19.84 5.17 7.80
C GLY A 55 19.50 5.94 6.53
N TYR A 56 20.48 6.20 5.67
CA TYR A 56 20.26 6.89 4.40
C TYR A 56 19.32 6.10 3.48
N LYS A 57 19.50 4.77 3.38
CA LYS A 57 18.59 3.88 2.62
C LYS A 57 17.14 4.04 3.06
N VAL A 58 16.92 3.98 4.36
CA VAL A 58 15.59 4.06 4.96
C VAL A 58 14.98 5.45 4.82
N PHE A 59 15.70 6.49 5.24
CA PHE A 59 15.11 7.84 5.34
C PHE A 59 14.87 8.48 3.98
N ILE A 60 15.74 8.25 2.99
CA ILE A 60 15.50 8.74 1.62
C ILE A 60 14.28 8.05 1.00
N SER A 61 14.12 6.74 1.23
CA SER A 61 12.94 6.00 0.80
C SER A 61 11.68 6.55 1.47
N ILE A 62 11.72 6.80 2.78
CA ILE A 62 10.61 7.42 3.52
C ILE A 62 10.30 8.80 2.93
N ALA A 63 11.29 9.64 2.65
CA ALA A 63 11.08 10.97 2.08
C ALA A 63 10.39 10.92 0.70
N LEU A 64 10.79 10.01 -0.18
CA LEU A 64 10.11 9.76 -1.46
C LEU A 64 8.65 9.33 -1.26
N ILE A 65 8.44 8.34 -0.38
CA ILE A 65 7.13 7.76 -0.08
C ILE A 65 6.19 8.82 0.55
N LEU A 66 6.72 9.70 1.39
CA LEU A 66 5.96 10.77 2.02
C LEU A 66 5.68 11.93 1.07
N GLY A 67 6.62 12.31 0.21
CA GLY A 67 6.39 13.34 -0.79
C GLY A 67 5.31 12.93 -1.79
N ASP A 68 5.38 11.69 -2.28
CA ASP A 68 4.35 11.12 -3.15
C ASP A 68 3.00 11.01 -2.43
N GLY A 69 3.01 10.46 -1.21
CA GLY A 69 1.82 10.27 -0.40
C GLY A 69 1.12 11.58 -0.07
N LEU A 70 1.87 12.63 0.30
CA LEU A 70 1.33 13.94 0.63
C LEU A 70 0.74 14.63 -0.60
N TYR A 71 1.43 14.59 -1.75
CA TYR A 71 0.90 15.16 -2.98
C TYR A 71 -0.44 14.52 -3.37
N ASN A 72 -0.49 13.19 -3.42
CA ASN A 72 -1.69 12.45 -3.78
C ASN A 72 -2.82 12.65 -2.77
N PHE A 73 -2.49 12.71 -1.47
CA PHE A 73 -3.44 13.02 -0.41
C PHE A 73 -4.08 14.41 -0.60
N LEU A 74 -3.27 15.46 -0.77
CA LEU A 74 -3.76 16.83 -0.97
C LEU A 74 -4.56 16.96 -2.27
N LYS A 75 -4.09 16.34 -3.35
CA LYS A 75 -4.77 16.32 -4.65
C LYS A 75 -6.16 15.71 -4.54
N ILE A 76 -6.27 14.51 -3.97
CA ILE A 76 -7.56 13.80 -3.87
C ILE A 76 -8.49 14.55 -2.92
N LEU A 77 -7.97 15.05 -1.78
CA LEU A 77 -8.76 15.89 -0.87
C LEU A 77 -9.29 17.15 -1.58
N PHE A 78 -8.46 17.84 -2.36
CA PHE A 78 -8.87 19.01 -3.13
C PHE A 78 -9.96 18.66 -4.15
N PHE A 79 -9.79 17.59 -4.93
CA PHE A 79 -10.82 17.16 -5.89
C PHE A 79 -12.13 16.80 -5.20
N THR A 80 -12.06 16.07 -4.07
CA THR A 80 -13.22 15.72 -3.26
C THR A 80 -13.95 16.95 -2.73
N VAL A 81 -13.24 17.89 -2.10
CA VAL A 81 -13.85 19.12 -1.56
C VAL A 81 -14.46 19.97 -2.69
N ARG A 82 -13.73 20.13 -3.80
CA ARG A 82 -14.20 20.91 -4.96
C ARG A 82 -15.44 20.29 -5.59
N SER A 83 -15.48 18.97 -5.78
CA SER A 83 -16.63 18.30 -6.39
C SER A 83 -17.84 18.29 -5.47
N ILE A 84 -17.66 18.16 -4.15
CA ILE A 84 -18.73 18.31 -3.16
C ILE A 84 -19.28 19.74 -3.23
N HIS A 85 -18.42 20.75 -3.22
CA HIS A 85 -18.83 22.15 -3.30
C HIS A 85 -19.57 22.46 -4.61
N TYR A 86 -19.09 21.93 -5.73
CA TYR A 86 -19.75 22.10 -7.04
C TYR A 86 -21.14 21.43 -7.07
N ARG A 87 -21.26 20.18 -6.60
CA ARG A 87 -22.55 19.48 -6.51
C ARG A 87 -23.54 20.17 -5.57
N MET A 88 -23.07 20.72 -4.45
CA MET A 88 -23.93 21.50 -3.55
C MET A 88 -24.44 22.78 -4.22
N LYS A 89 -23.67 23.37 -5.12
CA LYS A 89 -24.05 24.57 -5.88
C LYS A 89 -24.97 24.25 -7.08
N GLU A 90 -24.76 23.09 -7.72
CA GLU A 90 -25.47 22.66 -8.92
C GLU A 90 -26.83 22.00 -8.64
N ASN A 91 -27.11 21.60 -7.38
CA ASN A 91 -28.46 21.20 -6.94
C ASN A 91 -29.55 22.29 -7.12
N ASN A 92 -29.23 23.45 -7.68
CA ASN A 92 -30.17 24.51 -8.07
C ASN A 92 -30.45 24.62 -9.59
N LEU A 93 -29.80 23.86 -10.49
CA LEU A 93 -30.00 24.02 -11.93
C LEU A 93 -30.11 22.69 -12.71
N SER A 94 -31.36 22.23 -12.82
CA SER A 94 -32.02 21.50 -13.93
C SER A 94 -31.37 20.29 -14.64
N SER A 95 -32.25 19.31 -14.82
CA SER A 95 -32.28 18.18 -15.76
C SER A 95 -31.97 18.53 -17.22
N SER A 96 -31.32 17.59 -17.93
CA SER A 96 -31.04 17.66 -19.37
C SER A 96 -31.48 16.37 -20.10
N PRO A 97 -31.97 16.42 -21.36
CA PRO A 97 -32.84 15.37 -21.93
C PRO A 97 -32.13 14.24 -22.70
N ASP A 98 -30.81 14.28 -22.90
CA ASP A 98 -30.08 13.32 -23.76
C ASP A 98 -29.71 12.00 -23.03
N GLY A 99 -30.09 11.88 -21.75
CA GLY A 99 -29.75 10.77 -20.86
C GLY A 99 -30.71 9.56 -20.90
N GLN A 100 -31.91 9.68 -21.50
CA GLN A 100 -33.05 8.80 -21.23
C GLN A 100 -32.79 7.28 -21.34
N LYS A 101 -31.96 6.82 -22.28
CA LYS A 101 -31.65 5.37 -22.41
C LYS A 101 -30.64 4.86 -21.38
N ARG A 102 -29.63 5.65 -21.03
CA ARG A 102 -28.70 5.30 -19.92
C ARG A 102 -29.37 5.48 -18.57
N GLU A 103 -30.23 6.48 -18.46
CA GLU A 103 -31.07 6.72 -17.30
C GLU A 103 -32.00 5.56 -17.03
N THR A 104 -32.61 4.91 -18.03
CA THR A 104 -33.58 3.81 -17.75
C THR A 104 -32.92 2.59 -17.09
N ASP A 105 -31.77 2.13 -17.60
CA ASP A 105 -31.03 1.00 -17.00
C ASP A 105 -30.44 1.38 -15.63
N ASP A 106 -29.90 2.59 -15.49
CA ASP A 106 -29.37 3.08 -14.22
C ASP A 106 -30.50 3.34 -13.21
N LEU A 107 -31.70 3.74 -13.64
CA LEU A 107 -32.90 3.87 -12.81
C LEU A 107 -33.34 2.52 -12.27
N GLN A 108 -33.39 1.47 -13.10
CA GLN A 108 -33.70 0.11 -12.66
C GLN A 108 -32.68 -0.41 -11.64
N ARG A 109 -31.38 -0.22 -11.91
CA ARG A 109 -30.31 -0.59 -10.96
C ARG A 109 -30.40 0.21 -9.67
N ASN A 110 -30.71 1.50 -9.75
CA ASN A 110 -30.89 2.37 -8.59
C ASN A 110 -32.10 1.95 -7.76
N GLU A 111 -33.22 1.64 -8.40
CA GLU A 111 -34.43 1.18 -7.72
C GLU A 111 -34.17 -0.13 -6.96
N PHE A 112 -33.52 -1.11 -7.60
CA PHE A 112 -33.15 -2.37 -6.96
C PHE A 112 -32.20 -2.16 -5.78
N PHE A 113 -31.14 -1.36 -5.97
CA PHE A 113 -30.16 -1.05 -4.93
C PHE A 113 -30.80 -0.29 -3.74
N MET A 114 -31.71 0.64 -4.01
CA MET A 114 -32.37 1.45 -2.99
C MET A 114 -33.43 0.66 -2.21
N ARG A 115 -34.16 -0.26 -2.88
CA ARG A 115 -35.15 -1.15 -2.24
C ARG A 115 -34.50 -2.03 -1.17
N GLU A 116 -33.28 -2.46 -1.41
CA GLU A 116 -32.52 -3.30 -0.49
C GLU A 116 -31.53 -2.55 0.39
N ARG A 117 -31.61 -1.22 0.44
CA ARG A 117 -30.70 -0.39 1.25
C ARG A 117 -30.62 -0.90 2.69
N ILE A 118 -29.40 -0.88 3.22
CA ILE A 118 -29.11 -1.19 4.63
C ILE A 118 -29.61 -0.02 5.49
N PRO A 119 -30.43 -0.26 6.53
CA PRO A 119 -30.92 0.80 7.40
C PRO A 119 -29.77 1.56 8.07
N ILE A 120 -29.80 2.89 8.01
CA ILE A 120 -28.74 3.73 8.59
C ILE A 120 -28.59 3.48 10.09
N TRP A 121 -29.70 3.26 10.80
CA TRP A 121 -29.66 2.95 12.24
C TRP A 121 -28.85 1.68 12.53
N LEU A 122 -28.96 0.65 11.70
CA LEU A 122 -28.17 -0.58 11.85
C LEU A 122 -26.67 -0.30 11.70
N ALA A 123 -26.29 0.55 10.74
CA ALA A 123 -24.90 0.97 10.55
C ALA A 123 -24.39 1.80 11.74
N CYS A 124 -25.18 2.76 12.23
CA CYS A 124 -24.81 3.58 13.39
C CYS A 124 -24.66 2.75 14.66
N VAL A 125 -25.61 1.86 14.96
CA VAL A 125 -25.57 0.97 16.12
C VAL A 125 -24.39 0.02 16.02
N GLY A 126 -24.18 -0.61 14.86
CA GLY A 126 -23.04 -1.48 14.61
C GLY A 126 -21.71 -0.75 14.81
N TYR A 127 -21.57 0.46 14.24
CA TYR A 127 -20.38 1.29 14.39
C TYR A 127 -20.10 1.61 15.86
N ILE A 128 -21.11 2.09 16.59
CA ILE A 128 -20.95 2.42 18.02
C ILE A 128 -20.57 1.17 18.81
N PHE A 129 -21.27 0.05 18.61
CA PHE A 129 -21.00 -1.21 19.30
C PHE A 129 -19.56 -1.72 19.07
N PHE A 130 -19.11 -1.81 17.81
CA PHE A 130 -17.76 -2.28 17.49
C PHE A 130 -16.68 -1.26 17.90
N SER A 131 -16.98 0.04 17.86
CA SER A 131 -16.06 1.07 18.34
C SER A 131 -15.82 0.95 19.86
N VAL A 132 -16.86 0.69 20.66
CA VAL A 132 -16.75 0.45 22.12
C VAL A 132 -15.90 -0.78 22.40
N ILE A 133 -16.13 -1.89 21.70
CA ILE A 133 -15.31 -3.10 21.82
C ILE A 133 -13.83 -2.77 21.53
N SER A 134 -13.57 -2.06 20.43
CA SER A 134 -12.22 -1.69 20.02
C SER A 134 -11.52 -0.78 21.03
N ILE A 135 -12.23 0.21 21.58
CA ILE A 135 -11.74 1.12 22.64
C ILE A 135 -11.32 0.35 23.90
N ILE A 136 -11.95 -0.78 24.21
CA ILE A 136 -11.62 -1.61 25.37
C ILE A 136 -10.50 -2.61 25.05
N VAL A 137 -10.56 -3.27 23.90
CA VAL A 137 -9.66 -4.38 23.54
C VAL A 137 -8.28 -3.88 23.10
N ILE A 138 -8.21 -2.82 22.29
CA ILE A 138 -6.94 -2.33 21.75
C ILE A 138 -5.97 -1.90 22.85
N PRO A 139 -6.36 -1.08 23.85
CA PRO A 139 -5.46 -0.71 24.94
C PRO A 139 -5.07 -1.87 25.85
N LYS A 140 -5.87 -2.96 25.91
CA LYS A 140 -5.49 -4.19 26.62
C LYS A 140 -4.43 -4.98 25.87
N MET A 141 -4.48 -5.00 24.54
CA MET A 141 -3.48 -5.67 23.71
C MET A 141 -2.19 -4.85 23.58
N PHE A 142 -2.33 -3.53 23.47
CA PHE A 142 -1.22 -2.58 23.28
C PHE A 142 -1.35 -1.45 24.32
N PRO A 143 -0.80 -1.62 25.53
CA PRO A 143 -0.90 -0.65 26.62
C PRO A 143 -0.37 0.75 26.25
N GLU A 144 0.52 0.83 25.27
CA GLU A 144 1.11 2.06 24.76
C GLU A 144 0.08 2.96 24.06
N LEU A 145 -0.97 2.37 23.46
CA LEU A 145 -2.06 3.12 22.83
C LEU A 145 -3.22 3.29 23.82
N LYS A 146 -3.19 4.38 24.57
CA LYS A 146 -4.23 4.72 25.54
C LYS A 146 -5.60 4.90 24.88
N TRP A 147 -6.66 4.56 25.62
CA TRP A 147 -8.05 4.54 25.15
C TRP A 147 -8.50 5.86 24.47
N TYR A 148 -8.03 7.02 24.96
CA TYR A 148 -8.44 8.32 24.42
C TYR A 148 -7.92 8.55 22.99
N TYR A 149 -6.76 7.97 22.60
CA TYR A 149 -6.30 8.01 21.21
C TYR A 149 -7.20 7.18 20.30
N VAL A 150 -7.69 6.03 20.78
CA VAL A 150 -8.62 5.17 20.06
C VAL A 150 -9.96 5.87 19.87
N VAL A 151 -10.48 6.53 20.91
CA VAL A 151 -11.70 7.36 20.82
C VAL A 151 -11.54 8.46 19.77
N ALA A 152 -10.45 9.23 19.83
CA ALA A 152 -10.19 10.30 18.85
C ALA A 152 -10.11 9.74 17.42
N ALA A 153 -9.47 8.58 17.23
CA ALA A 153 -9.40 7.90 15.95
C ALA A 153 -10.80 7.53 15.41
N TYR A 154 -11.68 6.96 16.24
CA TYR A 154 -13.05 6.62 15.83
C TYR A 154 -13.97 7.84 15.63
N ILE A 155 -13.69 8.98 16.25
CA ILE A 155 -14.42 10.23 15.96
C ILE A 155 -14.04 10.76 14.58
N LEU A 156 -12.74 10.72 14.23
CA LEU A 156 -12.24 11.22 12.95
C LEU A 156 -12.45 10.24 11.78
N ALA A 157 -12.49 8.94 12.05
CA ALA A 157 -12.51 7.89 11.05
C ALA A 157 -13.64 8.02 10.01
N PRO A 158 -14.91 8.31 10.35
CA PRO A 158 -15.98 8.40 9.35
C PRO A 158 -15.74 9.50 8.32
N SER A 159 -15.19 10.65 8.74
CA SER A 159 -14.86 11.75 7.84
C SER A 159 -13.72 11.35 6.88
N LEU A 160 -12.66 10.75 7.40
CA LEU A 160 -11.53 10.28 6.59
C LEU A 160 -11.94 9.15 5.64
N SER A 161 -12.75 8.21 6.11
CA SER A 161 -13.32 7.11 5.33
C SER A 161 -14.20 7.62 4.19
N PHE A 162 -15.07 8.59 4.46
CA PHE A 162 -15.89 9.21 3.43
C PHE A 162 -15.02 9.90 2.37
N CYS A 163 -14.04 10.70 2.79
CA CYS A 163 -13.14 11.40 1.87
C CYS A 163 -12.34 10.42 1.00
N ASN A 164 -11.85 9.33 1.58
CA ASN A 164 -11.10 8.31 0.86
C ASN A 164 -12.00 7.50 -0.09
N ALA A 165 -13.16 7.02 0.36
CA ALA A 165 -14.09 6.28 -0.49
C ALA A 165 -14.56 7.13 -1.66
N TYR A 166 -14.97 8.38 -1.40
CA TYR A 166 -15.38 9.30 -2.45
C TYR A 166 -14.23 9.61 -3.42
N GLY A 167 -13.03 9.89 -2.90
CA GLY A 167 -11.83 10.11 -3.70
C GLY A 167 -11.47 8.90 -4.56
N ALA A 168 -11.53 7.70 -4.00
CA ALA A 168 -11.35 6.44 -4.72
C ALA A 168 -12.42 6.26 -5.80
N GLY A 169 -13.67 6.65 -5.54
CA GLY A 169 -14.74 6.60 -6.54
C GLY A 169 -14.49 7.48 -7.75
N LEU A 170 -13.82 8.63 -7.57
CA LEU A 170 -13.47 9.55 -8.64
C LEU A 170 -12.16 9.20 -9.36
N THR A 171 -11.20 8.63 -8.64
CA THR A 171 -9.81 8.46 -9.11
C THR A 171 -9.38 7.02 -9.28
N ASP A 172 -10.21 6.06 -8.87
CA ASP A 172 -9.94 4.62 -8.77
C ASP A 172 -8.69 4.29 -7.92
N MET A 173 -8.44 5.12 -6.90
CA MET A 173 -7.22 5.06 -6.10
C MET A 173 -7.53 5.11 -4.59
N ASN A 174 -7.32 3.99 -3.90
CA ASN A 174 -7.50 3.87 -2.45
C ASN A 174 -6.25 4.35 -1.69
N MET A 175 -6.38 5.44 -0.93
CA MET A 175 -5.28 6.10 -0.24
C MET A 175 -5.17 5.79 1.25
N ALA A 176 -5.80 4.71 1.72
CA ALA A 176 -5.79 4.32 3.13
C ALA A 176 -4.40 4.29 3.78
N TYR A 177 -3.38 3.87 3.02
CA TYR A 177 -1.98 3.89 3.48
C TYR A 177 -1.44 5.31 3.74
N ASN A 178 -1.85 6.31 2.96
CA ASN A 178 -1.42 7.70 3.18
C ASN A 178 -2.13 8.33 4.37
N TYR A 179 -3.45 8.08 4.53
CA TYR A 179 -4.18 8.45 5.76
C TYR A 179 -3.54 7.79 7.00
N GLY A 180 -3.20 6.50 6.91
CA GLY A 180 -2.50 5.77 7.97
C GLY A 180 -1.17 6.40 8.34
N LYS A 181 -0.33 6.78 7.36
CA LYS A 181 0.96 7.47 7.63
C LYS A 181 0.76 8.84 8.29
N VAL A 182 -0.26 9.61 7.92
CA VAL A 182 -0.57 10.86 8.61
C VAL A 182 -0.95 10.59 10.06
N ALA A 183 -1.84 9.61 10.29
CA ALA A 183 -2.21 9.19 11.64
C ALA A 183 -1.00 8.68 12.44
N LEU A 184 -0.08 7.96 11.81
CA LEU A 184 1.17 7.50 12.40
C LEU A 184 1.96 8.67 12.96
N PHE A 185 2.24 9.70 12.15
CA PHE A 185 3.01 10.87 12.62
C PHE A 185 2.31 11.62 13.74
N VAL A 186 1.01 11.86 13.61
CA VAL A 186 0.23 12.57 14.63
C VAL A 186 0.22 11.80 15.94
N LEU A 187 -0.11 10.51 15.92
CA LEU A 187 -0.18 9.70 17.14
C LEU A 187 1.20 9.39 17.73
N SER A 188 2.23 9.17 16.90
CA SER A 188 3.60 9.04 17.38
C SER A 188 4.08 10.30 18.08
N ALA A 189 3.82 11.48 17.53
CA ALA A 189 4.21 12.74 18.14
C ALA A 189 3.43 13.01 19.44
N LEU A 190 2.12 12.72 19.46
CA LEU A 190 1.25 12.96 20.62
C LEU A 190 1.48 11.99 21.79
N ALA A 191 1.95 10.77 21.53
CA ALA A 191 2.18 9.75 22.55
C ALA A 191 3.55 9.85 23.24
N GLY A 192 4.44 10.72 22.77
CA GLY A 192 5.71 11.03 23.42
C GLY A 192 6.82 9.99 23.23
N LYS A 193 7.97 10.22 23.87
CA LYS A 193 9.23 9.50 23.60
C LYS A 193 9.21 8.01 23.93
N ASP A 194 8.54 7.63 25.02
CA ASP A 194 8.66 6.26 25.56
C ASP A 194 7.65 5.29 24.94
N SER A 195 6.51 5.79 24.43
CA SER A 195 5.42 4.93 23.90
C SER A 195 4.99 5.30 22.48
N GLY A 196 5.52 6.39 21.90
CA GLY A 196 5.01 6.92 20.63
C GLY A 196 5.27 6.06 19.41
N VAL A 197 6.30 5.20 19.42
CA VAL A 197 6.56 4.29 18.30
C VAL A 197 5.45 3.26 18.18
N VAL A 198 5.16 2.53 19.26
CA VAL A 198 4.11 1.50 19.29
C VAL A 198 2.73 2.12 19.12
N ALA A 199 2.43 3.19 19.88
CA ALA A 199 1.14 3.88 19.79
C ALA A 199 0.85 4.39 18.37
N GLY A 200 1.85 4.99 17.71
CA GLY A 200 1.69 5.47 16.34
C GLY A 200 1.52 4.35 15.32
N LEU A 201 2.21 3.21 15.48
CA LEU A 201 2.05 2.04 14.60
C LEU A 201 0.67 1.40 14.73
N VAL A 202 0.19 1.20 15.97
CA VAL A 202 -1.13 0.62 16.24
C VAL A 202 -2.22 1.57 15.76
N GLY A 203 -2.10 2.87 16.06
CA GLY A 203 -3.04 3.88 15.60
C GLY A 203 -3.07 4.07 14.07
N CYS A 204 -1.90 4.00 13.43
CA CYS A 204 -1.77 3.93 11.97
C CYS A 204 -2.55 2.73 11.42
N GLY A 205 -2.35 1.55 11.99
CA GLY A 205 -3.07 0.33 11.61
C GLY A 205 -4.58 0.49 11.74
N LEU A 206 -5.04 1.08 12.84
CA LEU A 206 -6.46 1.35 13.08
C LEU A 206 -7.07 2.25 12.00
N ILE A 207 -6.51 3.45 11.78
CA ILE A 207 -7.01 4.40 10.79
C ILE A 207 -6.93 3.81 9.38
N LYS A 208 -5.79 3.22 9.02
CA LYS A 208 -5.59 2.57 7.72
C LYS A 208 -6.68 1.52 7.46
N SER A 209 -6.93 0.63 8.43
CA SER A 209 -7.92 -0.44 8.25
C SER A 209 -9.32 0.10 8.03
N ILE A 210 -9.77 1.07 8.84
CA ILE A 210 -11.11 1.66 8.70
C ILE A 210 -11.26 2.37 7.35
N VAL A 211 -10.25 3.16 6.96
CA VAL A 211 -10.26 3.94 5.71
C VAL A 211 -10.17 3.03 4.47
N SER A 212 -9.41 1.94 4.54
CA SER A 212 -9.31 0.96 3.44
C SER A 212 -10.63 0.24 3.24
N ILE A 213 -11.19 -0.34 4.32
CA ILE A 213 -12.42 -1.12 4.27
C ILE A 213 -13.57 -0.26 3.74
N SER A 214 -13.63 1.02 4.10
CA SER A 214 -14.66 1.92 3.57
C SER A 214 -14.58 2.13 2.05
N SER A 215 -13.36 2.19 1.48
CA SER A 215 -13.16 2.32 0.04
C SER A 215 -13.46 1.00 -0.67
N ASP A 216 -12.97 -0.10 -0.13
CA ASP A 216 -13.17 -1.44 -0.71
C ASP A 216 -14.66 -1.81 -0.70
N LEU A 217 -15.36 -1.52 0.40
CA LEU A 217 -16.81 -1.70 0.51
C LEU A 217 -17.60 -0.87 -0.52
N MET A 218 -17.13 0.34 -0.85
CA MET A 218 -17.74 1.15 -1.91
C MET A 218 -17.54 0.50 -3.29
N HIS A 219 -16.36 -0.07 -3.57
CA HIS A 219 -16.08 -0.79 -4.82
C HIS A 219 -16.95 -2.04 -4.94
N ASP A 220 -17.12 -2.77 -3.83
CA ASP A 220 -17.97 -3.95 -3.77
C ASP A 220 -19.44 -3.57 -4.03
N PHE A 221 -19.96 -2.52 -3.38
CA PHE A 221 -21.33 -2.06 -3.62
C PHE A 221 -21.54 -1.56 -5.05
N LYS A 222 -20.52 -0.92 -5.65
CA LYS A 222 -20.57 -0.52 -7.06
C LYS A 222 -20.64 -1.74 -7.97
N THR A 223 -19.86 -2.78 -7.69
CA THR A 223 -19.91 -4.05 -8.41
C THR A 223 -21.28 -4.69 -8.26
N GLY A 224 -21.80 -4.80 -7.03
CA GLY A 224 -23.12 -5.33 -6.74
C GLY A 224 -24.25 -4.56 -7.44
N HIS A 225 -24.14 -3.24 -7.52
CA HIS A 225 -25.07 -2.40 -8.28
C HIS A 225 -25.04 -2.70 -9.79
N LEU A 226 -23.86 -2.93 -10.37
CA LEU A 226 -23.71 -3.29 -11.78
C LEU A 226 -24.20 -4.73 -12.08
N THR A 227 -24.06 -5.65 -11.13
CA THR A 227 -24.48 -7.05 -11.27
C THR A 227 -25.88 -7.33 -10.73
N LEU A 228 -26.64 -6.30 -10.33
CA LEU A 228 -27.97 -6.42 -9.70
C LEU A 228 -27.97 -7.37 -8.48
N THR A 229 -26.86 -7.43 -7.77
CA THR A 229 -26.71 -8.26 -6.56
C THR A 229 -27.26 -7.50 -5.36
N SER A 230 -27.94 -8.23 -4.48
CA SER A 230 -28.54 -7.71 -3.24
C SER A 230 -27.48 -7.14 -2.27
N PRO A 231 -27.52 -5.83 -1.92
CA PRO A 231 -26.61 -5.21 -0.95
C PRO A 231 -26.60 -5.90 0.41
N ARG A 232 -27.75 -6.46 0.83
CA ARG A 232 -27.88 -7.18 2.11
C ARG A 232 -27.17 -8.53 2.09
N SER A 233 -27.29 -9.27 0.99
CA SER A 233 -26.56 -10.53 0.82
C SER A 233 -25.07 -10.28 0.78
N MET A 234 -24.64 -9.23 0.07
CA MET A 234 -23.24 -8.84 0.01
C MET A 234 -22.67 -8.50 1.39
N LEU A 235 -23.39 -7.72 2.21
CA LEU A 235 -22.98 -7.40 3.59
C LEU A 235 -22.87 -8.67 4.45
N LEU A 236 -23.82 -9.60 4.33
CA LEU A 236 -23.80 -10.86 5.07
C LEU A 236 -22.60 -11.73 4.64
N SER A 237 -22.35 -11.86 3.34
CA SER A 237 -21.20 -12.59 2.80
C SER A 237 -19.88 -11.98 3.25
N GLN A 238 -19.75 -10.65 3.26
CA GLN A 238 -18.58 -9.96 3.80
C GLN A 238 -18.42 -10.19 5.30
N ALA A 239 -19.51 -10.21 6.09
CA ALA A 239 -19.44 -10.50 7.51
C ALA A 239 -18.95 -11.93 7.78
N ILE A 240 -19.45 -12.92 7.03
CA ILE A 240 -18.98 -14.31 7.09
C ILE A 240 -17.51 -14.41 6.68
N GLY A 241 -17.13 -13.80 5.56
CA GLY A 241 -15.75 -13.77 5.08
C GLY A 241 -14.80 -13.11 6.08
N THR A 242 -15.22 -12.03 6.73
CA THR A 242 -14.47 -11.36 7.80
C THR A 242 -14.30 -12.27 9.01
N ALA A 243 -15.36 -12.96 9.44
CA ALA A 243 -15.29 -13.89 10.57
C ALA A 243 -14.31 -15.05 10.30
N ILE A 244 -14.34 -15.63 9.10
CA ILE A 244 -13.38 -16.64 8.66
C ILE A 244 -11.96 -16.05 8.63
N GLY A 245 -11.80 -14.85 8.07
CA GLY A 245 -10.53 -14.13 7.98
C GLY A 245 -9.90 -13.86 9.35
N CYS A 246 -10.70 -13.51 10.36
CA CYS A 246 -10.25 -13.31 11.74
C CYS A 246 -9.62 -14.56 12.37
N VAL A 247 -9.96 -15.75 11.88
CA VAL A 247 -9.38 -17.03 12.35
C VAL A 247 -8.22 -17.47 11.45
N VAL A 248 -8.44 -17.51 10.14
CA VAL A 248 -7.48 -18.07 9.19
C VAL A 248 -6.24 -17.19 9.04
N ALA A 249 -6.38 -15.86 9.01
CA ALA A 249 -5.25 -14.97 8.77
C ALA A 249 -4.22 -14.98 9.91
N PRO A 250 -4.60 -14.86 11.20
CA PRO A 250 -3.64 -14.98 12.31
C PRO A 250 -3.00 -16.36 12.38
N LEU A 251 -3.77 -17.45 12.19
CA LEU A 251 -3.21 -18.81 12.21
C LEU A 251 -2.16 -19.02 11.12
N THR A 252 -2.45 -18.54 9.91
CA THR A 252 -1.50 -18.60 8.79
C THR A 252 -0.26 -17.75 9.09
N PHE A 253 -0.44 -16.54 9.61
CA PHE A 253 0.68 -15.68 10.01
C PHE A 253 1.56 -16.34 11.07
N PHE A 254 0.98 -16.91 12.14
CA PHE A 254 1.75 -17.58 13.19
C PHE A 254 2.45 -18.85 12.69
N LEU A 255 1.85 -19.58 11.75
CA LEU A 255 2.52 -20.71 11.10
C LEU A 255 3.80 -20.26 10.39
N PHE A 256 3.73 -19.20 9.57
CA PHE A 256 4.90 -18.65 8.90
C PHE A 256 5.91 -18.06 9.89
N TYR A 257 5.44 -17.31 10.89
CA TYR A 257 6.29 -16.65 11.87
C TYR A 257 7.06 -17.64 12.76
N ASN A 258 6.48 -18.81 13.05
CA ASN A 258 7.15 -19.86 13.82
C ASN A 258 8.03 -20.78 12.95
N ALA A 259 7.67 -20.96 11.68
CA ALA A 259 8.40 -21.84 10.76
C ALA A 259 9.66 -21.16 10.18
N PHE A 260 9.62 -19.85 9.95
CA PHE A 260 10.69 -19.09 9.32
C PHE A 260 11.13 -17.92 10.20
N ASP A 261 12.40 -17.53 10.06
CA ASP A 261 12.95 -16.37 10.76
C ASP A 261 12.53 -15.05 10.06
N VAL A 262 11.24 -14.72 10.21
CA VAL A 262 10.62 -13.56 9.56
C VAL A 262 11.17 -12.26 10.17
N GLY A 263 11.76 -11.43 9.31
CA GLY A 263 12.31 -10.13 9.70
C GLY A 263 13.82 -10.13 9.89
N ASN A 264 14.50 -11.28 9.79
CA ASN A 264 15.95 -11.34 9.76
C ASN A 264 16.50 -10.64 8.48
N PRO A 265 17.38 -9.62 8.61
CA PRO A 265 17.96 -8.92 7.46
C PRO A 265 18.75 -9.82 6.51
N ASP A 266 19.31 -10.92 7.01
CA ASP A 266 20.14 -11.87 6.26
C ASP A 266 19.35 -13.13 5.85
N GLY A 267 18.12 -13.27 6.35
CA GLY A 267 17.22 -14.37 6.00
C GLY A 267 16.49 -14.15 4.67
N GLU A 268 15.76 -15.19 4.25
CA GLU A 268 14.93 -15.18 3.04
C GLU A 268 13.70 -14.27 3.19
N TYR A 269 13.03 -14.34 4.35
CA TYR A 269 11.80 -13.61 4.65
C TYR A 269 12.06 -12.26 5.32
N LYS A 270 12.66 -11.33 4.59
CA LYS A 270 12.92 -9.97 5.07
C LYS A 270 11.60 -9.20 5.24
N ALA A 271 11.51 -8.35 6.26
CA ALA A 271 10.33 -7.50 6.52
C ALA A 271 10.61 -6.00 6.21
N PRO A 272 10.87 -5.63 4.95
CA PRO A 272 11.31 -4.28 4.60
C PRO A 272 10.28 -3.22 4.98
N TYR A 273 9.00 -3.47 4.75
CA TYR A 273 7.93 -2.53 5.11
C TYR A 273 7.82 -2.31 6.63
N ALA A 274 8.04 -3.34 7.46
CA ALA A 274 8.03 -3.18 8.91
C ALA A 274 9.10 -2.19 9.37
N LEU A 275 10.29 -2.24 8.74
CA LEU A 275 11.36 -1.27 8.98
C LEU A 275 10.92 0.15 8.56
N ILE A 276 10.29 0.33 7.39
CA ILE A 276 9.79 1.66 6.97
C ILE A 276 8.85 2.24 8.02
N TYR A 277 7.82 1.48 8.42
CA TYR A 277 6.81 1.96 9.36
C TYR A 277 7.41 2.25 10.74
N ARG A 278 8.26 1.35 11.25
CA ARG A 278 8.98 1.58 12.51
C ARG A 278 9.81 2.86 12.46
N ASN A 279 10.52 3.09 11.37
CA ASN A 279 11.42 4.23 11.23
C ASN A 279 10.66 5.55 10.98
N MET A 280 9.51 5.50 10.29
CA MET A 280 8.58 6.63 10.25
C MET A 280 8.05 6.97 11.64
N ALA A 281 7.76 5.96 12.46
CA ALA A 281 7.25 6.18 13.82
C ALA A 281 8.34 6.76 14.73
N ILE A 282 9.59 6.26 14.64
CA ILE A 282 10.74 6.86 15.32
C ILE A 282 10.94 8.32 14.89
N LEU A 283 10.82 8.63 13.60
CA LEU A 283 10.89 10.00 13.09
C LEU A 283 9.76 10.87 13.65
N GLY A 284 8.54 10.34 13.80
CA GLY A 284 7.42 11.04 14.43
C GLY A 284 7.64 11.35 15.91
N VAL A 285 8.40 10.49 16.62
CA VAL A 285 8.70 10.65 18.05
C VAL A 285 9.91 11.55 18.32
N GLN A 286 11.02 11.28 17.65
CA GLN A 286 12.32 11.95 17.89
C GLN A 286 12.50 13.19 17.00
N GLY A 287 11.61 13.39 16.02
CA GLY A 287 11.74 14.42 15.01
C GLY A 287 13.00 14.24 14.16
N PHE A 288 13.42 15.33 13.53
CA PHE A 288 14.59 15.36 12.64
C PHE A 288 15.94 15.12 13.34
N SER A 289 15.97 15.12 14.68
CA SER A 289 17.19 14.87 15.46
C SER A 289 17.73 13.44 15.36
N ALA A 290 16.92 12.50 14.87
CA ALA A 290 17.31 11.11 14.66
C ALA A 290 18.13 10.86 13.39
N LEU A 291 18.29 11.88 12.51
CA LEU A 291 18.89 11.73 11.19
C LEU A 291 20.43 11.85 11.23
N PRO A 292 21.17 11.06 10.42
CA PRO A 292 22.59 11.29 10.16
C PRO A 292 22.87 12.69 9.59
N GLN A 293 24.12 13.16 9.72
CA GLN A 293 24.56 14.42 9.11
C GLN A 293 24.28 14.42 7.60
N HIS A 294 23.86 15.55 7.01
CA HIS A 294 23.47 15.70 5.59
C HIS A 294 22.29 14.84 5.08
N CYS A 295 21.82 13.83 5.82
CA CYS A 295 20.69 12.98 5.42
C CYS A 295 19.40 13.79 5.22
N LEU A 296 19.19 14.82 6.06
CA LEU A 296 18.02 15.69 5.98
C LEU A 296 17.97 16.52 4.68
N GLN A 297 19.12 16.98 4.18
CA GLN A 297 19.21 17.72 2.91
C GLN A 297 18.83 16.82 1.73
N LEU A 298 19.33 15.57 1.73
CA LEU A 298 18.94 14.56 0.75
C LEU A 298 17.45 14.24 0.85
N CYS A 299 16.92 14.09 2.06
CA CYS A 299 15.48 13.86 2.26
C CYS A 299 14.63 15.00 1.67
N TYR A 300 15.01 16.26 1.86
CA TYR A 300 14.30 17.39 1.24
C TYR A 300 14.40 17.37 -0.29
N ALA A 301 15.57 17.06 -0.84
CA ALA A 301 15.74 16.95 -2.29
C ALA A 301 14.84 15.86 -2.89
N PHE A 302 14.82 14.67 -2.27
CA PHE A 302 14.00 13.55 -2.74
C PHE A 302 12.50 13.75 -2.48
N PHE A 303 12.12 14.38 -1.38
CA PHE A 303 10.75 14.78 -1.12
C PHE A 303 10.27 15.80 -2.16
N GLY A 304 11.07 16.84 -2.42
CA GLY A 304 10.81 17.84 -3.47
C GLY A 304 10.72 17.20 -4.85
N PHE A 305 11.64 16.28 -5.18
CA PHE A 305 11.58 15.48 -6.41
C PHE A 305 10.26 14.71 -6.53
N ALA A 306 9.80 14.04 -5.47
CA ALA A 306 8.55 13.29 -5.51
C ALA A 306 7.32 14.19 -5.77
N VAL A 307 7.29 15.36 -5.13
CA VAL A 307 6.22 16.36 -5.34
C VAL A 307 6.28 16.92 -6.77
N VAL A 308 7.46 17.32 -7.24
CA VAL A 308 7.65 17.88 -8.59
C VAL A 308 7.35 16.84 -9.66
N ALA A 309 7.81 15.60 -9.50
CA ALA A 309 7.53 14.52 -10.44
C ALA A 309 6.02 14.28 -10.57
N ASN A 310 5.28 14.21 -9.46
CA ASN A 310 3.83 14.07 -9.53
C ASN A 310 3.13 15.30 -10.13
N LEU A 311 3.58 16.51 -9.77
CA LEU A 311 3.05 17.75 -10.36
C LEU A 311 3.27 17.81 -11.87
N VAL A 312 4.50 17.54 -12.33
CA VAL A 312 4.85 17.46 -13.75
C VAL A 312 3.99 16.41 -14.43
N ARG A 313 3.79 15.25 -13.81
CA ARG A 313 2.97 14.17 -14.36
C ARG A 313 1.50 14.58 -14.57
N ASP A 314 0.95 15.38 -13.66
CA ASP A 314 -0.44 15.82 -13.72
C ASP A 314 -0.66 17.03 -14.64
N VAL A 315 0.30 17.95 -14.74
CA VAL A 315 0.20 19.14 -15.59
C VAL A 315 0.65 18.85 -17.03
N SER A 316 1.55 17.90 -17.24
CA SER A 316 2.16 17.68 -18.55
C SER A 316 1.26 16.94 -19.55
N PRO A 317 1.41 17.22 -20.86
CA PRO A 317 0.69 16.51 -21.91
C PRO A 317 1.01 15.01 -21.93
N LYS A 318 0.09 14.21 -22.49
CA LYS A 318 0.13 12.73 -22.53
C LYS A 318 1.46 12.14 -23.03
N LYS A 319 2.23 12.87 -23.85
CA LYS A 319 3.54 12.44 -24.35
C LYS A 319 4.60 12.42 -23.24
N ILE A 320 4.67 13.46 -22.41
CA ILE A 320 5.65 13.59 -21.32
C ILE A 320 5.20 12.76 -20.12
N ARG A 321 3.90 12.75 -19.81
CA ARG A 321 3.31 11.98 -18.69
C ARG A 321 3.67 10.49 -18.69
N LYS A 322 3.90 9.90 -19.86
CA LYS A 322 4.28 8.48 -20.03
C LYS A 322 5.72 8.17 -19.59
N TRP A 323 6.57 9.17 -19.47
CA TRP A 323 7.99 9.00 -19.12
C TRP A 323 8.32 9.47 -17.70
N VAL A 324 7.42 10.22 -17.05
CA VAL A 324 7.64 10.68 -15.69
C VAL A 324 7.54 9.50 -14.72
N PRO A 325 8.61 9.22 -13.95
CA PRO A 325 8.62 8.09 -13.03
C PRO A 325 7.61 8.28 -11.90
N LEU A 326 7.16 7.15 -11.33
CA LEU A 326 6.32 7.06 -10.15
C LEU A 326 7.21 7.05 -8.90
N PRO A 327 7.26 8.13 -8.10
CA PRO A 327 8.19 8.20 -6.96
C PRO A 327 7.94 7.11 -5.91
N MET A 328 6.68 6.73 -5.66
CA MET A 328 6.35 5.61 -4.77
C MET A 328 6.93 4.28 -5.26
N ALA A 329 6.81 3.97 -6.56
CA ALA A 329 7.38 2.75 -7.13
C ALA A 329 8.91 2.79 -7.07
N MET A 330 9.50 3.94 -7.40
CA MET A 330 10.95 4.17 -7.36
C MET A 330 11.56 3.99 -5.96
N ALA A 331 10.79 4.20 -4.88
CA ALA A 331 11.26 4.05 -3.51
C ALA A 331 11.39 2.60 -3.02
N VAL A 332 10.70 1.64 -3.65
CA VAL A 332 10.72 0.23 -3.20
C VAL A 332 12.12 -0.42 -3.33
N PRO A 333 12.83 -0.28 -4.47
CA PRO A 333 14.17 -0.85 -4.65
C PRO A 333 15.23 -0.28 -3.71
N PHE A 334 15.06 0.95 -3.22
CA PHE A 334 15.98 1.57 -2.27
C PHE A 334 16.12 0.74 -0.97
N LEU A 335 15.10 -0.05 -0.64
CA LEU A 335 15.03 -0.86 0.57
C LEU A 335 15.14 -2.36 0.30
N VAL A 336 14.44 -2.85 -0.72
CA VAL A 336 14.31 -4.29 -0.96
C VAL A 336 15.51 -4.84 -1.75
N GLY A 337 16.11 -4.03 -2.62
CA GLY A 337 17.18 -4.46 -3.53
C GLY A 337 16.84 -4.24 -5.00
N ALA A 338 17.84 -4.33 -5.87
CA ALA A 338 17.65 -4.15 -7.31
C ALA A 338 17.11 -5.39 -8.04
N TYR A 339 17.29 -6.59 -7.48
CA TYR A 339 17.03 -7.87 -8.16
C TYR A 339 15.59 -7.99 -8.68
N PHE A 340 14.58 -7.74 -7.84
CA PHE A 340 13.18 -7.92 -8.22
C PHE A 340 12.72 -6.87 -9.26
N ALA A 341 13.34 -5.69 -9.28
CA ALA A 341 13.03 -4.65 -10.26
C ALA A 341 13.47 -5.07 -11.68
N ILE A 342 14.57 -5.82 -11.79
CA ILE A 342 15.04 -6.41 -13.05
C ILE A 342 14.02 -7.45 -13.52
N ASP A 343 13.61 -8.39 -12.65
CA ASP A 343 12.61 -9.42 -12.97
C ASP A 343 11.29 -8.81 -13.45
N MET A 344 10.80 -7.77 -12.77
CA MET A 344 9.59 -7.06 -13.19
C MET A 344 9.75 -6.36 -14.55
N CYS A 345 10.93 -5.82 -14.85
CA CYS A 345 11.23 -5.24 -16.15
C CYS A 345 11.29 -6.31 -17.26
N VAL A 346 11.84 -7.48 -16.97
CA VAL A 346 11.83 -8.64 -17.88
C VAL A 346 10.39 -9.05 -18.20
N GLY A 347 9.50 -9.10 -17.21
CA GLY A 347 8.06 -9.36 -17.43
C GLY A 347 7.43 -8.37 -18.41
N SER A 348 7.74 -7.08 -18.27
CA SER A 348 7.29 -6.05 -19.23
C SER A 348 7.89 -6.21 -20.63
N LEU A 349 9.15 -6.64 -20.73
CA LEU A 349 9.79 -6.92 -22.02
C LEU A 349 9.11 -8.10 -22.72
N VAL A 350 8.77 -9.16 -21.98
CA VAL A 350 7.99 -10.29 -22.50
C VAL A 350 6.65 -9.82 -23.06
N VAL A 351 5.92 -8.99 -22.32
CA VAL A 351 4.64 -8.40 -22.77
C VAL A 351 4.83 -7.54 -24.03
N PHE A 352 5.87 -6.72 -24.07
CA PHE A 352 6.17 -5.87 -25.22
C PHE A 352 6.47 -6.68 -26.49
N VAL A 353 7.29 -7.73 -26.36
CA VAL A 353 7.60 -8.65 -27.47
C VAL A 353 6.34 -9.40 -27.91
N TRP A 354 5.52 -9.88 -26.98
CA TRP A 354 4.28 -10.58 -27.30
C TRP A 354 3.30 -9.67 -28.05
N HIS A 355 3.14 -8.41 -27.64
CA HIS A 355 2.32 -7.44 -28.35
C HIS A 355 2.83 -7.14 -29.76
N ARG A 356 4.15 -7.11 -29.95
CA ARG A 356 4.78 -6.95 -31.28
C ARG A 356 4.54 -8.14 -32.21
N LEU A 357 4.48 -9.36 -31.65
CA LEU A 357 4.27 -10.58 -32.42
C LEU A 357 2.78 -10.87 -32.69
N ASN A 358 1.92 -10.71 -31.69
CA ASN A 358 0.49 -11.01 -31.83
C ASN A 358 -0.39 -10.24 -30.83
N SER A 359 -0.82 -9.03 -31.22
CA SER A 359 -1.59 -8.14 -30.34
C SER A 359 -3.00 -8.65 -29.98
N GLN A 360 -3.65 -9.48 -30.81
CA GLN A 360 -5.02 -9.94 -30.54
C GLN A 360 -5.08 -11.03 -29.47
N LYS A 361 -4.17 -12.00 -29.51
CA LYS A 361 -4.08 -13.06 -28.47
C LYS A 361 -3.42 -12.56 -27.17
N ALA A 362 -2.52 -11.57 -27.27
CA ALA A 362 -1.78 -11.03 -26.12
C ALA A 362 -2.71 -10.55 -24.99
N ASN A 363 -3.75 -9.76 -25.30
CA ASN A 363 -4.62 -9.16 -24.28
C ASN A 363 -5.31 -10.19 -23.37
N LEU A 364 -5.65 -11.37 -23.88
CA LEU A 364 -6.34 -12.43 -23.12
C LEU A 364 -5.34 -13.40 -22.46
N MET A 365 -4.23 -13.71 -23.14
CA MET A 365 -3.26 -14.69 -22.65
C MET A 365 -2.28 -14.12 -21.62
N ILE A 366 -1.94 -12.83 -21.68
CA ILE A 366 -0.99 -12.22 -20.75
C ILE A 366 -1.43 -12.37 -19.29
N PRO A 367 -2.68 -12.02 -18.90
CA PRO A 367 -3.12 -12.21 -17.51
C PRO A 367 -3.10 -13.68 -17.08
N ALA A 368 -3.45 -14.61 -17.98
CA ALA A 368 -3.43 -16.04 -17.69
C ALA A 368 -2.00 -16.58 -17.46
N VAL A 369 -1.05 -16.26 -18.34
CA VAL A 369 0.35 -16.67 -18.21
C VAL A 369 0.99 -16.04 -16.96
N ALA A 370 0.75 -14.76 -16.74
CA ALA A 370 1.26 -14.06 -15.58
C ALA A 370 0.72 -14.65 -14.27
N SER A 371 -0.58 -14.96 -14.22
CA SER A 371 -1.20 -15.62 -13.07
C SER A 371 -0.64 -17.03 -12.87
N GLY A 372 -0.36 -17.77 -13.95
CA GLY A 372 0.32 -19.07 -13.90
C GLY A 372 1.74 -18.98 -13.33
N LEU A 373 2.52 -17.96 -13.71
CA LEU A 373 3.87 -17.74 -13.17
C LEU A 373 3.86 -17.39 -11.67
N ILE A 374 2.88 -16.59 -11.22
CA ILE A 374 2.70 -16.24 -9.81
C ILE A 374 2.21 -17.46 -9.01
N CYS A 375 1.19 -18.15 -9.51
CA CYS A 375 0.61 -19.32 -8.86
C CYS A 375 1.60 -20.49 -8.80
N GLY A 376 2.40 -20.71 -9.85
CA GLY A 376 3.42 -21.76 -9.90
C GLY A 376 4.49 -21.60 -8.81
N ASP A 377 4.98 -20.38 -8.59
CA ASP A 377 5.88 -20.08 -7.47
C ASP A 377 5.17 -20.34 -6.13
N GLY A 378 3.93 -19.88 -5.98
CA GLY A 378 3.13 -20.07 -4.78
C GLY A 378 2.85 -21.54 -4.43
N LEU A 379 2.61 -22.38 -5.45
CA LEU A 379 2.43 -23.82 -5.28
C LEU A 379 3.72 -24.49 -4.81
N TRP A 380 4.89 -24.00 -5.21
CA TRP A 380 6.19 -24.54 -4.76
C TRP A 380 6.54 -24.16 -3.33
N ILE A 381 6.01 -23.04 -2.82
CA ILE A 381 6.19 -22.62 -1.42
C ILE A 381 5.59 -23.64 -0.44
N LEU A 382 4.51 -24.33 -0.81
CA LEU A 382 3.88 -25.32 0.08
C LEU A 382 4.79 -26.54 0.35
N PRO A 383 5.29 -27.26 -0.66
CA PRO A 383 6.31 -28.30 -0.46
C PRO A 383 7.56 -27.78 0.25
N SER A 384 8.09 -26.62 -0.12
CA SER A 384 9.30 -26.08 0.52
C SER A 384 9.07 -25.75 2.00
N SER A 385 7.89 -25.23 2.35
CA SER A 385 7.51 -24.97 3.74
C SER A 385 7.35 -26.26 4.55
N ILE A 386 6.79 -27.32 3.95
CA ILE A 386 6.72 -28.64 4.59
C ILE A 386 8.13 -29.21 4.83
N LEU A 387 9.01 -29.13 3.83
CA LEU A 387 10.40 -29.58 3.96
C LEU A 387 11.17 -28.78 5.03
N ALA A 388 10.95 -27.46 5.10
CA ALA A 388 11.53 -26.59 6.12
C ALA A 388 10.99 -26.91 7.53
N LEU A 389 9.69 -27.15 7.67
CA LEU A 389 9.07 -27.59 8.93
C LEU A 389 9.63 -28.93 9.42
N LEU A 390 9.95 -29.84 8.50
CA LEU A 390 10.60 -31.12 8.79
C LEU A 390 12.11 -30.98 9.08
N LYS A 391 12.67 -29.76 9.03
CA LYS A 391 14.11 -29.44 9.22
C LYS A 391 15.03 -30.27 8.33
N LEU A 392 14.58 -30.63 7.13
CA LEU A 392 15.40 -31.31 6.15
C LEU A 392 16.37 -30.31 5.53
N ASN A 393 17.65 -30.38 5.89
CA ASN A 393 18.68 -29.51 5.34
C ASN A 393 18.99 -29.90 3.87
N PRO A 394 19.13 -28.93 2.93
CA PRO A 394 19.62 -29.22 1.59
C PRO A 394 21.09 -29.72 1.63
N PRO A 395 21.51 -30.61 0.70
CA PRO A 395 21.01 -30.73 -0.67
C PRO A 395 20.32 -32.07 -0.96
N ILE A 396 19.14 -32.01 -1.58
CA ILE A 396 18.65 -33.15 -2.38
C ILE A 396 19.43 -33.06 -3.70
N CYS A 397 20.61 -33.66 -3.76
CA CYS A 397 21.32 -33.85 -5.03
C CYS A 397 20.44 -34.72 -5.93
N MET A 398 19.72 -34.10 -6.87
CA MET A 398 19.16 -34.82 -8.02
C MET A 398 20.34 -35.27 -8.88
N THR A 399 20.79 -36.51 -8.67
CA THR A 399 21.68 -37.21 -9.60
C THR A 399 20.82 -37.71 -10.75
N PHE A 400 20.85 -37.00 -11.87
CA PHE A 400 20.35 -37.54 -13.13
C PHE A 400 21.34 -38.59 -13.61
N GLN A 401 21.10 -39.86 -13.29
CA GLN A 401 21.79 -40.96 -13.96
C GLN A 401 21.37 -40.94 -15.43
N SER A 402 22.32 -40.69 -16.33
CA SER A 402 22.14 -40.97 -17.75
C SER A 402 21.94 -42.47 -17.93
N SER A 403 20.82 -42.85 -18.54
CA SER A 403 20.52 -44.23 -18.93
C SER A 403 21.57 -44.82 -19.86
#